data_AF-A0A8T1X3C5-F1
#
_entry.id   AF-A0A8T1X3C5-F1
#
_cell.length_a   1.000
_cell.length_b   1.000
_cell.length_c   1.000
_cell.angle_alpha   90.00
_cell.angle_beta   90.00
_cell.angle_gamma   90.00
#
_symmetry.space_group_name_H-M   'P 1'
#
loop_
_entity.id
_entity.type
_entity.pdbx_description
1 polymer ?
#
loop_
_entity_poly.entity_id
_entity_poly.type
_entity_poly.pdbx_seq_one_letter_code
_entity_poly.pdbx_strand_id
1 'polypeptide(L)'
;MSGSDSPYVEATVWSVFTIVVALASIAWTAAFDPGAAGSGIPEMKSIISYEHRKDASRCLRARTLISKIGGLTLALGSGVSVGKEGPFVHTSSIIAHRLMKHTRCFRRIYDSDMIRRHIYGAACAVGVTSTFRAPIGGTLFAIEVTSMIFMVSVGT
;
A
#
# COMPACT_ATOMS: atom_id res chain seq x y z
N MET A 1 -0.83 47.29 13.99
CA MET A 1 0.63 47.47 14.16
C MET A 1 1.21 46.06 14.27
N SER A 2 1.16 45.22 13.23
CA SER A 2 1.95 45.26 11.99
C SER A 2 3.40 45.64 12.29
N GLY A 3 4.26 44.62 12.42
CA GLY A 3 5.65 44.80 12.80
C GLY A 3 6.41 43.47 12.80
N SER A 4 6.82 43.05 11.60
CA SER A 4 7.79 41.98 11.31
C SER A 4 7.43 40.55 11.70
N ASP A 5 6.47 39.94 10.99
CA ASP A 5 6.55 38.50 10.74
C ASP A 5 7.77 38.27 9.84
N SER A 6 8.93 38.17 10.48
CA SER A 6 10.18 37.90 9.79
C SER A 6 10.00 36.56 9.07
N PRO A 7 10.19 36.48 7.73
CA PRO A 7 9.95 35.25 6.96
C PRO A 7 10.75 34.06 7.52
N TYR A 8 11.84 34.35 8.24
CA TYR A 8 12.66 33.38 8.96
C TYR A 8 11.92 32.68 10.11
N VAL A 9 11.03 33.36 10.85
CA VAL A 9 10.28 32.77 11.97
C VAL A 9 9.22 31.81 11.44
N GLU A 10 8.46 32.21 10.42
CA GLU A 10 7.45 31.36 9.79
C GLU A 10 8.08 30.11 9.16
N ALA A 11 9.19 30.28 8.42
CA ALA A 11 9.93 29.17 7.84
C ALA A 11 10.48 28.21 8.91
N THR A 12 10.95 28.73 10.05
CA THR A 12 11.45 27.92 11.16
C THR A 12 10.33 27.11 11.80
N VAL A 13 9.18 27.73 12.09
CA VAL A 13 8.01 27.05 12.67
C VAL A 13 7.50 25.95 11.73
N TRP A 14 7.39 26.25 10.44
CA TRP A 14 6.97 25.28 9.43
C TRP A 14 7.97 24.11 9.32
N SER A 15 9.27 24.40 9.31
CA SER A 15 10.32 23.37 9.25
C SER A 15 10.31 22.46 10.47
N VAL A 16 10.18 23.03 11.68
CA VAL A 16 10.12 22.27 12.93
C VAL A 16 8.87 21.38 12.94
N PHE A 17 7.71 21.91 12.53
CA PHE A 17 6.48 21.14 12.42
C PHE A 17 6.65 19.93 11.50
N THR A 18 7.16 20.14 10.28
CA THR A 18 7.40 19.09 9.29
C THR A 18 8.35 18.00 9.84
N ILE A 19 9.44 18.41 10.49
CA ILE A 19 10.42 17.47 11.06
C ILE A 19 9.80 16.64 12.19
N VAL A 20 9.09 17.26 13.13
CA VAL A 20 8.49 16.57 14.27
C VAL A 20 7.47 15.53 13.81
N VAL A 21 6.58 15.90 12.88
CA VAL A 21 5.54 14.98 12.38
C VAL A 21 6.15 13.87 11.51
N ALA A 22 7.20 14.18 10.72
CA ALA A 22 7.92 13.17 9.95
C ALA A 22 8.64 12.13 10.86
N LEU A 23 9.29 12.60 11.93
CA LEU A 23 9.91 11.71 12.92
C LEU A 23 8.87 10.85 13.64
N ALA A 24 7.69 11.42 13.96
CA ALA A 24 6.58 10.67 14.55
C ALA A 24 6.08 9.56 13.59
N SER A 25 6.00 9.82 12.29
CA SER A 25 5.68 8.81 11.28
C SER A 25 6.69 7.66 11.26
N ILE A 26 7.99 7.97 11.29
CA ILE A 26 9.05 6.96 11.32
C ILE A 26 8.94 6.12 12.60
N ALA A 27 8.80 6.79 13.76
CA ALA A 27 8.63 6.12 15.04
C ALA A 27 7.39 5.20 15.06
N TRP A 28 6.28 5.64 14.46
CA TRP A 28 5.08 4.83 14.30
C TRP A 28 5.36 3.54 13.51
N THR A 29 5.96 3.67 12.33
CA THR A 29 6.27 2.50 11.49
C THR A 29 7.24 1.53 12.18
N ALA A 30 8.25 2.05 12.88
CA ALA A 30 9.23 1.26 13.61
C ALA A 30 8.63 0.52 14.82
N ALA A 31 7.67 1.13 15.53
CA ALA A 31 7.02 0.55 16.70
C ALA A 31 6.05 -0.60 16.34
N PHE A 32 5.33 -0.49 15.22
CA PHE A 32 4.32 -1.48 14.85
C PHE A 32 4.90 -2.66 14.07
N ASP A 33 5.56 -2.41 12.94
CA ASP A 33 6.15 -3.46 12.12
C ASP A 33 7.21 -2.84 11.20
N PRO A 34 8.51 -3.05 11.47
CA PRO A 34 9.58 -2.51 10.62
C PRO A 34 9.58 -3.11 9.20
N GLY A 35 8.93 -4.27 9.00
CA GLY A 35 8.73 -4.86 7.69
C GLY A 35 7.62 -4.18 6.87
N ALA A 36 6.94 -3.18 7.43
CA ALA A 36 6.01 -2.32 6.70
C ALA A 36 6.70 -1.14 5.99
N ALA A 37 7.99 -0.92 6.25
CA ALA A 37 8.77 0.14 5.62
C ALA A 37 8.87 -0.07 4.10
N GLY A 38 8.81 1.03 3.35
CA GLY A 38 8.90 1.01 1.89
C GLY A 38 7.56 0.96 1.16
N SER A 39 7.64 0.79 -0.16
CA SER A 39 6.52 0.90 -1.08
C SER A 39 5.49 -0.23 -0.90
N GLY A 40 5.91 -1.50 -0.90
CA GLY A 40 4.99 -2.64 -0.94
C GLY A 40 4.80 -3.24 -2.34
N ILE A 41 5.15 -2.50 -3.40
CA ILE A 41 5.12 -2.98 -4.79
C ILE A 41 6.11 -4.13 -5.04
N PRO A 42 7.40 -4.06 -4.64
CA PRO A 42 8.33 -5.17 -4.89
C PRO A 42 7.90 -6.44 -4.14
N GLU A 43 7.36 -6.31 -2.93
CA GLU A 43 6.78 -7.39 -2.15
C GLU A 43 5.60 -8.02 -2.90
N MET A 44 4.70 -7.20 -3.43
CA MET A 44 3.55 -7.68 -4.18
C MET A 44 3.95 -8.40 -5.48
N LYS A 45 4.91 -7.85 -6.23
CA LYS A 45 5.48 -8.49 -7.42
C LYS A 45 6.09 -9.85 -7.05
N SER A 46 6.84 -9.93 -5.94
CA SER A 46 7.43 -11.20 -5.48
C SER A 46 6.39 -12.26 -5.11
N ILE A 47 5.28 -11.85 -4.47
CA ILE A 47 4.18 -12.73 -4.07
C ILE A 47 3.47 -13.31 -5.29
N ILE A 48 3.26 -12.48 -6.32
CA ILE A 48 2.61 -12.90 -7.56
C ILE A 48 3.52 -13.81 -8.41
N SER A 49 4.83 -13.51 -8.48
CA SER A 49 5.78 -14.25 -9.32
C SER A 49 6.20 -15.60 -8.73
N TYR A 50 6.55 -15.66 -7.45
CA TYR A 50 7.22 -16.84 -6.84
C TYR A 50 6.40 -17.59 -5.79
N GLU A 51 5.14 -17.19 -5.63
CA GLU A 51 4.19 -17.59 -4.60
C GLU A 51 4.64 -18.69 -3.60
N HIS A 52 5.32 -18.25 -2.54
CA HIS A 52 5.47 -19.03 -1.32
C HIS A 52 4.39 -18.59 -0.32
N ARG A 53 3.42 -19.47 -0.02
CA ARG A 53 2.29 -19.16 0.92
C ARG A 53 2.76 -18.60 2.27
N LYS A 54 3.94 -19.04 2.73
CA LYS A 54 4.55 -18.58 3.99
C LYS A 54 5.04 -17.13 3.89
N ASP A 55 5.65 -16.75 2.77
CA ASP A 55 6.18 -15.40 2.54
C ASP A 55 5.06 -14.39 2.28
N ALA A 56 4.03 -14.77 1.52
CA ALA A 56 2.83 -13.97 1.36
C ALA A 56 2.15 -13.67 2.71
N SER A 57 2.05 -14.67 3.59
CA SER A 57 1.46 -14.50 4.93
C SER A 57 2.31 -13.63 5.87
N ARG A 58 3.63 -13.53 5.62
CA ARG A 58 4.55 -12.69 6.39
C ARG A 58 4.43 -11.23 5.99
N CYS A 59 4.35 -10.93 4.69
CA CYS A 59 4.21 -9.57 4.18
C CYS A 59 2.76 -9.02 4.28
N LEU A 60 1.75 -9.90 4.30
CA LEU A 60 0.32 -9.52 4.31
C LEU A 60 -0.32 -9.61 5.71
N ARG A 61 0.35 -9.07 6.72
CA ARG A 61 -0.15 -9.06 8.11
C ARG A 61 -1.15 -7.92 8.32
N ALA A 62 -2.16 -8.14 9.15
CA ALA A 62 -3.06 -7.05 9.56
C ALA A 62 -2.31 -5.94 10.33
N ARG A 63 -1.21 -6.32 11.01
CA ARG A 63 -0.33 -5.37 11.71
C ARG A 63 0.43 -4.45 10.73
N THR A 64 0.88 -4.97 9.58
CA THR A 64 1.53 -4.15 8.55
C THR A 64 0.55 -3.18 7.89
N LEU A 65 -0.73 -3.55 7.76
CA LEU A 65 -1.80 -2.65 7.30
C LEU A 65 -1.96 -1.43 8.22
N ILE A 66 -2.11 -1.65 9.53
CA ILE A 66 -2.27 -0.56 10.51
C ILE A 66 -1.02 0.33 10.55
N SER A 67 0.17 -0.29 10.49
CA SER A 67 1.45 0.44 10.41
C SER A 67 1.51 1.35 9.18
N LYS A 68 1.19 0.82 7.97
CA LYS A 68 1.21 1.59 6.72
C LYS A 68 0.20 2.73 6.69
N ILE A 69 -1.04 2.48 7.13
CA ILE A 69 -2.07 3.52 7.12
C ILE A 69 -1.68 4.65 8.09
N GLY A 70 -1.33 4.31 9.33
CA GLY A 70 -0.95 5.32 10.33
C GLY A 70 0.32 6.09 9.94
N GLY A 71 1.36 5.39 9.49
CA GLY A 71 2.58 6.02 9.01
C GLY A 71 2.35 6.92 7.80
N LEU A 72 1.58 6.46 6.81
CA LEU A 72 1.28 7.26 5.62
C LEU A 72 0.45 8.50 5.96
N THR A 73 -0.55 8.40 6.84
CA THR A 73 -1.34 9.55 7.27
C THR A 73 -0.47 10.60 7.96
N LEU A 74 0.46 10.18 8.84
CA LEU A 74 1.40 11.09 9.51
C LEU A 74 2.39 11.70 8.52
N ALA A 75 2.94 10.91 7.60
CA ALA A 75 3.86 11.41 6.56
C ALA A 75 3.18 12.42 5.61
N LEU A 76 1.94 12.16 5.18
CA LEU A 76 1.19 13.12 4.37
C LEU A 76 0.83 14.37 5.17
N GLY A 77 0.53 14.23 6.47
CA GLY A 77 0.23 15.32 7.38
C GLY A 77 1.42 16.23 7.69
N SER A 78 2.67 15.73 7.56
CA SER A 78 3.86 16.56 7.73
C SER A 78 4.22 17.38 6.49
N GLY A 79 3.59 17.14 5.35
CA GLY A 79 3.89 17.87 4.11
C GLY A 79 5.18 17.41 3.41
N VAL A 80 5.77 16.28 3.82
CA VAL A 80 6.89 15.70 3.08
C VAL A 80 6.42 15.13 1.73
N SER A 81 7.25 15.26 0.71
CA SER A 81 6.95 14.69 -0.62
C SER A 81 7.11 13.18 -0.60
N VAL A 82 6.04 12.46 -0.25
CA VAL A 82 5.98 10.99 -0.23
C VAL A 82 4.88 10.48 -1.15
N GLY A 83 5.21 9.49 -1.99
CA GLY A 83 4.25 8.83 -2.86
C GLY A 83 3.32 7.89 -2.07
N LYS A 84 2.01 8.04 -2.29
CA LYS A 84 0.97 7.18 -1.69
C LYS A 84 0.69 5.89 -2.49
N GLU A 85 1.15 5.81 -3.74
CA GLU A 85 0.80 4.73 -4.67
C GLU A 85 1.18 3.34 -4.16
N GLY A 86 2.44 3.16 -3.78
CA GLY A 86 2.93 1.87 -3.28
C GLY A 86 2.19 1.37 -2.05
N PRO A 87 2.11 2.18 -0.97
CA PRO A 87 1.38 1.81 0.23
C PRO A 87 -0.08 1.44 -0.05
N PHE A 88 -0.78 2.18 -0.92
CA PHE A 88 -2.16 1.89 -1.28
C PHE A 88 -2.32 0.54 -2.00
N VAL A 89 -1.44 0.22 -2.96
CA VAL A 89 -1.39 -1.09 -3.63
C VAL A 89 -1.17 -2.23 -2.64
N HIS A 90 -0.28 -2.03 -1.66
CA HIS A 90 -0.03 -3.06 -0.65
C HIS A 90 -1.22 -3.21 0.30
N THR A 91 -1.81 -2.10 0.75
CA THR A 91 -2.95 -2.14 1.69
C THR A 91 -4.18 -2.83 1.08
N SER A 92 -4.52 -2.55 -0.18
CA SER A 92 -5.62 -3.23 -0.88
C SER A 92 -5.38 -4.75 -0.99
N SER A 93 -4.13 -5.14 -1.21
CA SER A 93 -3.70 -6.52 -1.30
C SER A 93 -3.77 -7.26 0.04
N ILE A 94 -3.42 -6.58 1.14
CA ILE A 94 -3.57 -7.12 2.50
C ILE A 94 -5.05 -7.36 2.80
N ILE A 95 -5.92 -6.41 2.44
CA ILE A 95 -7.37 -6.53 2.64
C ILE A 95 -7.92 -7.72 1.85
N ALA A 96 -7.56 -7.83 0.56
CA ALA A 96 -7.97 -8.96 -0.28
C ALA A 96 -7.50 -10.31 0.28
N HIS A 97 -6.23 -10.40 0.72
CA HIS A 97 -5.68 -11.60 1.35
C HIS A 97 -6.45 -12.00 2.60
N ARG A 98 -6.76 -11.03 3.46
CA ARG A 98 -7.51 -11.27 4.70
C ARG A 98 -8.94 -11.69 4.42
N LEU A 99 -9.59 -11.06 3.45
CA LEU A 99 -10.94 -11.42 3.03
C LEU A 99 -10.99 -12.87 2.53
N MET A 100 -10.06 -13.27 1.68
CA MET A 100 -9.95 -14.65 1.19
C MET A 100 -9.66 -15.65 2.32
N LYS A 101 -8.80 -15.29 3.28
CA LYS A 101 -8.38 -16.17 4.38
C LYS A 101 -9.45 -16.36 5.46
N HIS A 102 -10.20 -15.30 5.79
CA HIS A 102 -11.15 -15.30 6.91
C HIS A 102 -12.59 -15.64 6.49
N THR A 103 -12.97 -15.41 5.24
CA THR A 103 -14.33 -15.69 4.77
C THR A 103 -14.45 -17.14 4.31
N ARG A 104 -15.32 -17.92 4.97
CA ARG A 104 -15.52 -19.36 4.64
C ARG A 104 -15.96 -19.57 3.19
N CYS A 105 -16.81 -18.68 2.66
CA CYS A 105 -17.28 -18.73 1.27
C CYS A 105 -16.15 -18.55 0.23
N PHE A 106 -15.07 -17.85 0.59
CA PHE A 106 -13.92 -17.59 -0.30
C PHE A 106 -12.73 -18.52 -0.03
N ARG A 107 -12.87 -19.54 0.83
CA ARG A 107 -11.80 -20.50 1.11
C ARG A 107 -11.35 -21.25 -0.15
N ARG A 108 -12.30 -21.61 -1.03
CA ARG A 108 -12.01 -22.26 -2.32
C ARG A 108 -11.14 -21.40 -3.24
N ILE A 109 -11.31 -20.07 -3.18
CA ILE A 109 -10.48 -19.10 -3.91
C ILE A 109 -9.08 -19.03 -3.30
N TYR A 110 -8.99 -19.04 -1.96
CA TYR A 110 -7.72 -19.01 -1.25
C TYR A 110 -6.85 -20.26 -1.51
N ASP A 111 -7.48 -21.42 -1.71
CA ASP A 111 -6.79 -22.68 -1.94
C ASP A 111 -6.26 -22.86 -3.37
N SER A 112 -6.86 -22.21 -4.36
CA SER A 112 -6.32 -22.18 -5.72
C SER A 112 -5.26 -21.08 -5.86
N ASP A 113 -4.01 -21.48 -6.10
CA ASP A 113 -2.91 -20.52 -6.26
C ASP A 113 -3.12 -19.63 -7.51
N MET A 114 -3.65 -20.17 -8.61
CA MET A 114 -3.95 -19.37 -9.81
C MET A 114 -5.01 -18.29 -9.55
N ILE A 115 -6.17 -18.66 -8.98
CA ILE A 115 -7.24 -17.69 -8.72
C ILE A 115 -6.77 -16.65 -7.70
N ARG A 116 -6.00 -17.07 -6.69
CA ARG A 116 -5.44 -16.15 -5.69
C ARG A 116 -4.53 -15.09 -6.32
N ARG A 117 -3.66 -15.47 -7.26
CA ARG A 117 -2.84 -14.51 -8.04
C ARG A 117 -3.70 -13.54 -8.84
N HIS A 118 -4.81 -13.99 -9.42
CA HIS A 118 -5.74 -13.10 -10.11
C HIS A 118 -6.41 -12.10 -9.17
N ILE A 119 -6.82 -12.53 -7.97
CA ILE A 119 -7.36 -11.63 -6.94
C ILE A 119 -6.31 -10.62 -6.48
N TYR A 120 -5.06 -11.04 -6.33
CA TYR A 120 -3.94 -10.13 -6.02
C TYR A 120 -3.71 -9.09 -7.13
N GLY A 121 -3.71 -9.51 -8.40
CA GLY A 121 -3.64 -8.57 -9.54
C GLY A 121 -4.81 -7.58 -9.54
N ALA A 122 -6.04 -8.06 -9.29
CA ALA A 122 -7.21 -7.19 -9.16
C ALA A 122 -7.10 -6.22 -7.97
N ALA A 123 -6.58 -6.68 -6.82
CA ALA A 123 -6.34 -5.83 -5.66
C ALA A 123 -5.30 -4.74 -5.94
N CYS A 124 -4.24 -5.05 -6.69
CA CYS A 124 -3.29 -4.05 -7.19
C CYS A 124 -3.99 -3.00 -8.06
N ALA A 125 -4.82 -3.44 -9.01
CA ALA A 125 -5.57 -2.53 -9.89
C ALA A 125 -6.46 -1.58 -9.09
N VAL A 126 -7.18 -2.10 -8.09
CA VAL A 126 -8.04 -1.31 -7.20
C VAL A 126 -7.21 -0.31 -6.37
N GLY A 127 -6.05 -0.73 -5.85
CA GLY A 127 -5.15 0.14 -5.09
C GLY A 127 -4.68 1.35 -5.90
N VAL A 128 -4.19 1.11 -7.13
CA VAL A 128 -3.78 2.18 -8.05
C VAL A 128 -4.96 3.05 -8.48
N THR A 129 -6.08 2.43 -8.86
CA THR A 129 -7.30 3.16 -9.25
C THR A 129 -7.79 4.07 -8.12
N SER A 130 -7.75 3.63 -6.87
CA SER A 130 -8.13 4.44 -5.71
C SER A 130 -7.18 5.61 -5.48
N THR A 131 -5.91 5.46 -5.84
CA THR A 131 -4.89 6.49 -5.64
C THR A 131 -4.98 7.59 -6.70
N PHE A 132 -5.14 7.21 -7.96
CA PHE A 132 -5.11 8.11 -9.12
C PHE A 132 -6.48 8.46 -9.70
N ARG A 133 -7.54 7.77 -9.26
CA ARG A 133 -8.89 7.88 -9.83
C ARG A 133 -8.92 7.54 -11.34
N ALA A 134 -8.00 6.69 -11.77
CA ALA A 134 -7.81 6.30 -13.16
C ALA A 134 -8.02 4.78 -13.30
N PRO A 135 -9.23 4.31 -13.64
CA PRO A 135 -9.53 2.88 -13.73
C PRO A 135 -8.70 2.17 -14.81
N ILE A 136 -8.51 2.81 -15.96
CA ILE A 136 -7.71 2.26 -17.08
C ILE A 136 -6.23 2.17 -16.70
N GLY A 137 -5.69 3.21 -16.03
CA GLY A 137 -4.31 3.20 -15.56
C GLY A 137 -4.07 2.11 -14.51
N GLY A 138 -5.04 1.91 -13.60
CA GLY A 138 -4.97 0.86 -12.59
C GLY A 138 -4.98 -0.55 -13.18
N THR A 139 -5.82 -0.83 -14.17
CA THR A 139 -5.82 -2.14 -14.83
C THR A 139 -4.55 -2.40 -15.65
N LEU A 140 -4.05 -1.39 -16.38
CA LEU A 140 -2.77 -1.50 -17.09
C LEU A 140 -1.59 -1.75 -16.14
N PHE A 141 -1.55 -1.04 -15.00
CA PHE A 141 -0.54 -1.27 -13.97
C PHE A 141 -0.62 -2.68 -13.38
N ALA A 142 -1.82 -3.19 -13.12
CA ALA A 142 -1.98 -4.56 -12.64
C ALA A 142 -1.49 -5.60 -13.66
N ILE A 143 -1.63 -5.30 -14.95
CA ILE A 143 -1.07 -6.12 -16.04
C ILE A 143 0.46 -6.07 -16.00
N GLU A 144 1.06 -4.90 -15.82
CA GLU A 144 2.51 -4.77 -15.72
C GLU A 144 3.08 -5.55 -14.52
N VAL A 145 2.45 -5.42 -13.35
CA VAL A 145 2.91 -6.05 -12.10
C VAL A 145 2.74 -7.57 -12.11
N THR A 146 1.70 -8.09 -12.77
CA THR A 146 1.34 -9.52 -12.75
C THR A 146 1.92 -10.31 -13.93
N SER A 147 2.76 -9.68 -14.79
CA SER A 147 3.31 -10.22 -16.04
C SER A 147 3.90 -11.63 -15.95
N MET A 148 3.02 -12.64 -16.10
CA MET A 148 3.36 -13.99 -16.56
C MET A 148 2.22 -14.60 -17.40
N ILE A 149 0.95 -14.55 -16.99
CA ILE A 149 -0.24 -14.95 -17.78
C ILE A 149 -1.46 -14.12 -17.32
N PHE A 150 -2.25 -13.58 -18.26
CA PHE A 150 -3.52 -12.91 -17.98
C PHE A 150 -4.70 -13.64 -18.62
N MET A 151 -5.75 -13.89 -17.84
CA MET A 151 -7.01 -14.41 -18.35
C MET A 151 -7.91 -13.25 -18.77
N VAL A 152 -8.27 -13.23 -20.06
CA VAL A 152 -9.34 -12.37 -20.56
C VAL A 152 -10.64 -13.18 -20.48
N SER A 153 -11.56 -12.76 -19.61
CA SER A 153 -12.88 -13.38 -19.56
C SER A 153 -13.71 -12.85 -20.73
N VAL A 154 -13.78 -13.63 -21.81
CA VAL A 154 -14.71 -13.36 -22.92
C VAL A 154 -16.05 -13.92 -22.47
N GLY A 155 -17.09 -13.08 -22.41
CA GLY A 155 -18.40 -13.47 -21.90
C GLY A 155 -19.01 -14.61 -22.72
N THR A 156 -19.32 -15.72 -22.04
CA THR A 156 -20.28 -16.74 -22.46
C THR A 156 -21.24 -17.00 -21.32
#